data_AF-A0A182TGP1-F1
#
_entry.id   AF-A0A182TGP1-F1
#
_cell.length_a   1.000
_cell.length_b   1.000
_cell.length_c   1.000
_cell.angle_alpha   90.00
_cell.angle_beta   90.00
_cell.angle_gamma   90.00
#
_symmetry.space_group_name_H-M   'P 1'
#
loop_
_entity.id
_entity.type
_entity.pdbx_description
1 polymer ?
#
loop_
_entity_poly.entity_id
_entity_poly.type
_entity_poly.pdbx_seq_one_letter_code
_entity_poly.pdbx_strand_id
1 'polypeptide(L)'
;MEGERYIVVYKKEHLPCEDELNARKNGEVWNEETAAQYAEQRRLKHLKQSGDTNDLHITRAEKLTPVSSFTKKYMQLFSEEVKMENVRKTEINASYGYVPSANKKDVRSIEQTMADILTKKRLKSHHKELEEGPYLTEVSSEASRHVPGATDKA
;
A
#
# COMPACT_ATOMS: atom_id res chain seq x y z
N MET A 1 -19.94 -20.40 -42.27
CA MET A 1 -21.40 -20.20 -42.14
C MET A 1 -21.62 -18.92 -41.39
N GLU A 2 -22.04 -17.89 -42.10
CA GLU A 2 -22.37 -16.59 -41.53
C GLU A 2 -23.71 -16.78 -40.80
N GLY A 3 -23.66 -16.94 -39.48
CA GLY A 3 -24.85 -17.25 -38.67
C GLY A 3 -25.79 -16.05 -38.65
N GLU A 4 -27.05 -16.29 -39.00
CA GLU A 4 -28.14 -15.31 -38.98
C GLU A 4 -28.35 -14.78 -37.54
N ARG A 5 -27.61 -13.72 -37.19
CA ARG A 5 -27.77 -13.03 -35.91
C ARG A 5 -29.09 -12.25 -35.94
N TYR A 6 -29.99 -12.58 -35.03
CA TYR A 6 -31.28 -11.91 -34.88
C TYR A 6 -31.38 -11.19 -33.53
N ILE A 7 -32.27 -10.21 -33.45
CA ILE A 7 -32.57 -9.45 -32.24
C ILE A 7 -33.96 -9.86 -31.76
N VAL A 8 -34.10 -10.15 -30.46
CA VAL A 8 -35.38 -10.45 -29.81
C VAL A 8 -35.72 -9.31 -28.86
N VAL A 9 -36.93 -8.77 -28.98
CA VAL A 9 -37.43 -7.69 -28.12
C VAL A 9 -38.52 -8.24 -27.21
N TYR A 10 -38.35 -8.07 -25.89
CA TYR A 10 -39.30 -8.52 -24.88
C TYR A 10 -40.14 -7.36 -24.35
N LYS A 11 -41.36 -7.67 -23.92
CA LYS A 11 -42.22 -6.70 -23.21
C LYS A 11 -41.71 -6.54 -21.78
N LYS A 12 -41.91 -5.35 -21.20
CA LYS A 12 -41.48 -5.03 -19.82
C LYS A 12 -42.07 -5.99 -18.78
N GLU A 13 -43.32 -6.41 -18.96
CA GLU A 13 -44.01 -7.33 -18.04
C GLU A 13 -43.51 -8.79 -18.13
N HIS A 14 -42.81 -9.14 -19.22
CA HIS A 14 -42.38 -10.52 -19.52
C HIS A 14 -40.90 -10.52 -19.90
N LEU A 15 -40.07 -10.09 -18.95
CA LEU A 15 -38.62 -10.15 -19.12
C LEU A 15 -38.17 -11.61 -19.02
N PRO A 16 -37.27 -12.05 -19.91
CA PRO A 16 -36.75 -13.41 -19.86
C PRO A 16 -35.88 -13.59 -18.62
N CYS A 17 -35.89 -14.80 -18.07
CA CYS A 17 -34.97 -15.17 -17.00
C CYS A 17 -33.54 -15.39 -17.55
N GLU A 18 -32.51 -15.18 -16.74
CA GLU A 18 -31.11 -15.41 -17.14
C GLU A 18 -30.88 -16.86 -17.62
N ASP A 19 -31.48 -17.82 -16.94
CA ASP A 19 -31.37 -19.23 -17.32
C ASP A 19 -32.05 -19.53 -18.66
N GLU A 20 -33.19 -18.86 -18.93
CA GLU A 20 -33.89 -18.97 -20.20
C GLU A 20 -33.03 -18.38 -21.34
N LEU A 21 -32.38 -17.23 -21.09
CA LEU A 21 -31.46 -16.64 -22.05
C LEU A 21 -30.28 -17.55 -22.35
N ASN A 22 -29.74 -18.23 -21.34
CA ASN A 22 -28.63 -19.17 -21.51
C ASN A 22 -29.04 -20.41 -22.30
N ALA A 23 -30.21 -20.98 -22.00
CA ALA A 23 -30.76 -22.08 -22.79
C ALA A 23 -30.91 -21.66 -24.27
N ARG A 24 -31.47 -20.48 -24.54
CA ARG A 24 -31.64 -19.95 -25.91
C ARG A 24 -30.31 -19.68 -26.62
N LYS A 25 -29.30 -19.16 -25.90
CA LYS A 25 -27.93 -18.98 -26.44
C LYS A 25 -27.28 -20.31 -26.83
N ASN A 26 -27.57 -21.36 -26.08
CA ASN A 26 -27.08 -22.72 -26.33
C ASN A 26 -27.90 -23.46 -27.41
N GLY A 27 -29.03 -22.89 -27.86
CA GLY A 27 -29.94 -23.53 -28.81
C GLY A 27 -30.87 -24.57 -28.18
N GLU A 28 -31.00 -24.57 -26.85
CA GLU A 28 -31.87 -25.47 -26.10
C GLU A 28 -33.29 -24.89 -25.98
N VAL A 29 -34.29 -25.77 -25.92
CA VAL A 29 -35.70 -25.38 -25.75
C VAL A 29 -35.99 -25.22 -24.25
N TRP A 30 -36.63 -24.12 -23.88
CA TRP A 30 -37.00 -23.85 -22.48
C TRP A 30 -38.31 -24.55 -22.09
N ASN A 31 -38.17 -25.69 -21.42
CA ASN A 31 -39.23 -26.50 -20.82
C ASN A 31 -39.05 -26.59 -19.28
N GLU A 32 -40.05 -27.12 -18.57
CA GLU A 32 -39.98 -27.32 -17.11
C GLU A 32 -38.78 -28.19 -16.68
N GLU A 33 -38.45 -29.23 -17.47
CA GLU A 33 -37.30 -30.10 -17.22
C GLU A 33 -35.97 -29.36 -17.33
N THR A 34 -35.77 -28.59 -18.41
CA THR A 34 -34.56 -27.78 -18.57
C THR A 34 -34.48 -26.70 -17.49
N ALA A 35 -35.61 -26.10 -17.09
CA ALA A 35 -35.63 -25.11 -16.03
C ALA A 35 -35.15 -25.71 -14.69
N ALA A 36 -35.56 -26.95 -14.39
CA ALA A 36 -35.09 -27.67 -13.21
C ALA A 36 -33.57 -27.97 -13.28
N GLN A 37 -33.07 -28.39 -14.43
CA GLN A 37 -31.63 -28.65 -14.64
C GLN A 37 -30.79 -27.37 -14.45
N TYR A 38 -31.20 -26.26 -15.05
CA TYR A 38 -30.52 -24.97 -14.87
C TYR A 38 -30.59 -24.49 -13.41
N ALA A 39 -31.72 -24.67 -12.73
CA ALA A 39 -31.86 -24.34 -11.31
C ALA A 39 -30.92 -25.18 -10.43
N GLU A 40 -30.78 -26.47 -10.71
CA GLU A 40 -29.84 -27.35 -10.01
C GLU A 40 -28.38 -26.95 -10.26
N GLN A 41 -28.01 -26.67 -11.52
CA GLN A 41 -26.68 -26.17 -11.86
C GLN A 41 -26.36 -24.87 -11.13
N ARG A 42 -27.33 -23.94 -11.07
CA ARG A 42 -27.20 -22.69 -10.32
C ARG A 42 -26.95 -22.94 -8.84
N ARG A 43 -27.72 -23.86 -8.24
CA ARG A 43 -27.55 -24.27 -6.84
C ARG A 43 -26.17 -24.88 -6.59
N LEU A 44 -25.70 -25.78 -7.45
CA LEU A 44 -24.38 -26.39 -7.35
C LEU A 44 -23.25 -25.37 -7.50
N LYS A 45 -23.39 -24.42 -8.43
CA LYS A 45 -22.43 -23.33 -8.63
C LYS A 45 -22.35 -22.42 -7.41
N HIS A 46 -23.50 -22.03 -6.85
CA HIS A 46 -23.56 -21.29 -5.60
C HIS A 46 -22.94 -22.05 -4.43
N LEU A 47 -23.23 -23.36 -4.33
CA LEU A 47 -22.68 -24.19 -3.25
C LEU A 47 -21.15 -24.31 -3.35
N LYS A 48 -20.60 -24.50 -4.56
CA LYS A 48 -19.14 -24.50 -4.79
C LYS A 48 -18.53 -23.16 -4.39
N GLN A 49 -19.12 -22.05 -4.84
CA GLN A 49 -18.66 -20.71 -4.46
C GLN A 49 -18.73 -20.47 -2.95
N SER A 50 -19.77 -20.94 -2.27
CA SER A 50 -19.90 -20.80 -0.81
C SER A 50 -19.00 -21.74 -0.01
N GLY A 51 -18.73 -22.95 -0.54
CA GLY A 51 -17.80 -23.90 0.06
C GLY A 51 -16.39 -23.33 0.17
N ASP A 52 -15.96 -22.62 -0.87
CA ASP A 52 -14.68 -21.91 -0.89
C ASP A 52 -14.63 -20.69 0.05
N THR A 53 -15.79 -20.17 0.52
CA THR A 53 -15.82 -18.98 1.40
C THR A 53 -15.57 -19.26 2.88
N ASN A 54 -15.74 -20.51 3.36
CA ASN A 54 -15.50 -20.82 4.76
C ASN A 54 -14.00 -20.78 5.13
N ASP A 55 -13.09 -20.99 4.17
CA ASP A 55 -11.64 -20.80 4.36
C ASP A 55 -11.17 -19.33 4.20
N LEU A 56 -12.02 -18.47 3.64
CA LEU A 56 -11.66 -17.08 3.32
C LEU A 56 -12.07 -16.06 4.39
N HIS A 57 -12.89 -16.45 5.37
CA HIS A 57 -13.37 -15.52 6.39
C HIS A 57 -12.48 -15.42 7.63
N ILE A 58 -11.66 -16.44 7.93
CA ILE A 58 -10.68 -16.40 9.05
C ILE A 58 -9.40 -15.65 8.65
N THR A 59 -9.09 -15.52 7.36
CA THR A 59 -7.87 -14.84 6.85
C THR A 59 -8.09 -13.39 6.39
N ARG A 60 -9.33 -12.86 6.47
CA ARG A 60 -9.70 -11.54 5.94
C ARG A 60 -9.07 -10.35 6.69
N ALA A 61 -8.55 -10.56 7.89
CA ALA A 61 -7.82 -9.53 8.63
C ALA A 61 -6.36 -9.34 8.16
N GLU A 62 -5.77 -10.30 7.43
CA GLU A 62 -4.33 -10.29 7.10
C GLU A 62 -4.01 -9.97 5.63
N LYS A 63 -5.00 -9.82 4.76
CA LYS A 63 -4.77 -9.57 3.32
C LYS A 63 -5.75 -8.54 2.76
N LEU A 64 -5.62 -7.29 3.21
CA LEU A 64 -6.12 -6.13 2.46
C LEU A 64 -5.17 -5.83 1.28
N THR A 65 -4.93 -6.83 0.42
CA THR A 65 -4.31 -6.56 -0.87
C THR A 65 -5.40 -6.00 -1.78
N PRO A 66 -5.15 -4.87 -2.47
CA PRO A 66 -6.13 -4.33 -3.40
C PRO A 66 -6.48 -5.38 -4.45
N VAL A 67 -7.78 -5.51 -4.77
CA VAL A 67 -8.35 -6.48 -5.72
C VAL A 67 -7.58 -6.53 -7.05
N SER A 68 -7.00 -5.41 -7.46
CA SER A 68 -5.95 -5.38 -8.47
C SER A 68 -4.81 -4.47 -8.00
N SER A 69 -3.57 -4.94 -8.09
CA SER A 69 -2.42 -4.04 -8.00
C SER A 69 -2.45 -3.10 -9.21
N PHE A 70 -2.06 -1.83 -9.03
CA PHE A 70 -2.01 -0.82 -10.10
C PHE A 70 -1.36 -1.38 -11.37
N THR A 71 -0.30 -2.16 -11.21
CA THR A 71 0.38 -2.90 -12.28
C THR A 71 -0.59 -3.71 -13.14
N LYS A 72 -1.42 -4.57 -12.53
CA LYS A 72 -2.37 -5.45 -13.24
C LYS A 72 -3.38 -4.67 -14.09
N LYS A 73 -3.83 -3.50 -13.63
CA LYS A 73 -4.78 -2.65 -14.36
C LYS A 73 -4.22 -2.16 -15.71
N TYR A 74 -2.93 -1.88 -15.78
CA TYR A 74 -2.28 -1.30 -16.96
C TYR A 74 -1.41 -2.30 -17.75
N MET A 75 -1.37 -3.58 -17.36
CA MET A 75 -0.58 -4.59 -18.07
C MET A 75 -0.98 -4.77 -19.54
N GLN A 76 -2.23 -4.52 -19.90
CA GLN A 76 -2.73 -4.61 -21.26
C GLN A 76 -2.41 -3.36 -22.11
N LEU A 77 -2.07 -2.23 -21.48
CA LEU A 77 -1.82 -0.96 -22.15
C LEU A 77 -0.37 -0.80 -22.60
N PHE A 78 0.55 -1.59 -22.04
CA PHE A 78 1.96 -1.54 -22.33
C PHE A 78 2.45 -2.89 -22.84
N SER A 79 3.22 -2.92 -23.91
CA SER A 79 4.00 -4.09 -24.32
C SER A 79 4.94 -4.49 -23.19
N GLU A 80 5.23 -5.79 -23.05
CA GLU A 80 6.00 -6.35 -21.94
C GLU A 80 7.38 -5.69 -21.73
N GLU A 81 7.96 -5.20 -22.83
CA GLU A 81 9.21 -4.46 -22.92
C GLU A 81 9.16 -3.11 -22.19
N VAL A 82 8.05 -2.38 -22.36
CA VAL A 82 7.81 -1.06 -21.74
C VAL A 82 7.56 -1.20 -20.23
N LYS A 83 7.08 -2.36 -19.78
CA LYS A 83 6.85 -2.65 -18.34
C LYS A 83 8.16 -2.76 -17.58
N MET A 84 9.13 -3.50 -18.11
CA MET A 84 10.44 -3.68 -17.46
C MET A 84 11.20 -2.35 -17.36
N GLU A 85 11.11 -1.51 -18.39
CA GLU A 85 11.69 -0.17 -18.43
C GLU A 85 11.05 0.76 -17.37
N ASN A 86 9.72 0.75 -17.24
CA ASN A 86 9.01 1.60 -16.29
C ASN A 86 9.19 1.16 -14.84
N VAL A 87 9.25 -0.16 -14.57
CA VAL A 87 9.56 -0.69 -13.24
C VAL A 87 10.94 -0.22 -12.80
N ARG A 88 11.96 -0.34 -13.68
CA ARG A 88 13.32 0.16 -13.43
C ARG A 88 13.39 1.66 -13.19
N LYS A 89 12.51 2.46 -13.82
CA LYS A 89 12.43 3.92 -13.63
C LYS A 89 11.73 4.34 -12.35
N THR A 90 10.80 3.52 -11.84
CA THR A 90 10.08 3.78 -10.58
C THR A 90 10.80 3.29 -9.34
N GLU A 91 11.86 2.49 -9.49
CA GLU A 91 12.77 2.19 -8.37
C GLU A 91 13.44 3.49 -7.92
N ILE A 92 13.26 3.84 -6.65
CA ILE A 92 13.94 4.98 -6.05
C ILE A 92 15.43 4.71 -6.15
N ASN A 93 16.18 5.63 -6.76
CA ASN A 93 17.63 5.54 -6.85
C ASN A 93 18.22 5.58 -5.43
N ALA A 94 18.44 4.41 -4.82
CA ALA A 94 19.03 4.26 -3.50
C ALA A 94 20.48 4.78 -3.44
N SER A 95 21.10 4.99 -4.60
CA SER A 95 22.44 5.55 -4.74
C SER A 95 22.46 7.07 -4.97
N TYR A 96 21.31 7.74 -5.11
CA TYR A 96 21.28 9.18 -5.30
C TYR A 96 21.78 9.89 -4.02
N GLY A 97 22.91 10.60 -4.12
CA GLY A 97 23.58 11.21 -2.99
C GLY A 97 24.50 10.27 -2.19
N TYR A 98 24.52 8.98 -2.49
CA TYR A 98 25.50 8.04 -1.96
C TYR A 98 26.77 8.09 -2.82
N VAL A 99 27.89 8.48 -2.21
CA VAL A 99 29.21 8.39 -2.88
C VAL A 99 29.98 7.28 -2.18
N PRO A 100 30.52 6.29 -2.91
CA PRO A 100 31.33 5.22 -2.35
C PRO A 100 32.47 5.75 -1.47
N SER A 101 32.79 5.06 -0.38
CA SER A 101 33.86 5.45 0.55
C SER A 101 35.21 5.66 -0.14
N ALA A 102 35.49 4.89 -1.19
CA ALA A 102 36.70 5.04 -2.03
C ALA A 102 36.82 6.42 -2.71
N ASN A 103 35.71 7.13 -2.91
CA ASN A 103 35.64 8.43 -3.57
C ASN A 103 35.40 9.59 -2.59
N LYS A 104 35.32 9.32 -1.28
CA LYS A 104 35.17 10.35 -0.24
C LYS A 104 36.54 10.89 0.15
N LYS A 105 36.58 12.17 0.55
CA LYS A 105 37.80 12.81 1.10
C LYS A 105 38.18 12.27 2.48
N ASP A 106 37.18 11.87 3.28
CA ASP A 106 37.40 11.25 4.59
C ASP A 106 37.23 9.73 4.45
N VAL A 107 38.31 8.99 4.71
CA VAL A 107 38.38 7.53 4.60
C VAL A 107 38.34 6.88 5.99
N ARG A 108 38.28 7.68 7.06
CA ARG A 108 38.20 7.16 8.44
C ARG A 108 36.90 6.38 8.63
N SER A 109 36.95 5.36 9.48
CA SER A 109 35.75 4.63 9.86
C SER A 109 34.81 5.52 10.69
N ILE A 110 33.53 5.15 10.74
CA ILE A 110 32.52 5.83 11.56
C ILE A 110 32.94 5.82 13.04
N GLU A 111 33.45 4.69 13.52
CA GLU A 111 33.91 4.51 14.90
C GLU A 111 35.10 5.40 15.24
N GLN A 112 36.09 5.49 14.34
CA GLN A 112 37.23 6.40 14.49
C GLN A 112 36.77 7.85 14.59
N THR A 113 35.85 8.25 13.71
CA THR A 113 35.28 9.60 13.72
C THR A 113 34.52 9.89 15.02
N MET A 114 33.77 8.91 15.55
CA MET A 114 33.07 9.07 16.83
C MET A 114 34.05 9.24 18.00
N ALA A 115 35.13 8.46 18.02
CA ALA A 115 36.19 8.59 19.02
C ALA A 115 36.83 9.99 18.98
N ASP A 116 37.17 10.48 17.78
CA ASP A 116 37.77 11.80 17.59
C ASP A 116 36.84 12.96 18.01
N ILE A 117 35.53 12.80 17.78
CA ILE A 117 34.53 13.78 18.25
C ILE A 117 34.47 13.80 19.78
N LEU A 118 34.49 12.63 20.41
CA LEU A 118 34.43 12.50 21.87
C LEU A 118 35.69 13.06 22.53
N THR A 119 36.88 12.73 22.02
CA THR A 119 38.15 13.27 22.54
C THR A 119 38.22 14.78 22.35
N LYS A 120 37.86 15.30 21.17
CA LYS A 120 37.81 16.75 20.90
C LYS A 120 36.82 17.49 21.81
N LYS A 121 35.66 16.88 22.11
CA LYS A 121 34.70 17.46 23.07
C LYS A 121 35.27 17.55 24.48
N ARG A 122 35.97 16.51 24.95
CA ARG A 122 36.64 16.49 26.28
C ARG A 122 37.77 17.51 26.39
N LEU A 123 38.57 17.69 25.33
CA LEU A 123 39.66 18.67 25.33
C LEU A 123 39.13 20.11 25.33
N LYS A 124 38.02 20.37 24.61
CA LYS A 124 37.38 21.70 24.59
C LYS A 124 36.76 22.08 25.92
N SER A 125 36.21 21.14 26.69
CA SER A 125 35.71 21.44 28.04
C SER A 125 36.86 21.81 28.98
N HIS A 126 37.99 21.10 28.92
CA HIS A 126 39.17 21.44 29.72
C HIS A 126 39.79 22.79 29.37
N HIS A 127 39.78 23.20 28.10
CA HIS A 127 40.26 24.54 27.70
C HIS A 127 39.29 25.65 28.15
N LYS A 128 37.98 25.38 28.23
CA LYS A 128 36.99 26.36 28.70
C LYS A 128 37.10 26.62 30.20
N GLU A 129 37.49 25.63 30.99
CA GLU A 129 37.74 25.78 32.44
C GLU A 129 39.00 26.62 32.76
N LEU A 130 39.92 26.80 31.81
CA LEU A 130 41.14 27.59 32.00
C LEU A 130 41.00 29.07 31.62
N GLU A 131 39.96 29.47 30.88
CA GLU A 131 39.76 30.87 30.46
C GLU A 131 38.78 31.65 31.34
N GLU A 132 38.04 31.00 32.23
CA GLU A 132 37.03 31.64 33.09
C GLU A 132 37.48 31.59 34.56
N GLY A 133 38.49 32.40 34.90
CA GLY A 133 38.89 32.76 36.27
C GLY A 133 38.41 34.18 36.62
N PRO A 134 38.17 34.50 37.90
CA PRO A 134 36.99 35.25 38.33
C PRO A 134 37.13 36.77 38.17
N TYR A 135 36.13 37.41 37.55
CA TYR A 135 35.81 38.81 37.84
C TYR A 135 34.34 38.94 38.20
N LEU A 136 34.15 39.52 39.38
CA LEU A 136 32.89 39.85 40.06
C LEU A 136 31.92 40.57 39.12
N THR A 137 30.64 40.19 39.11
CA THR A 137 29.58 41.19 38.91
C THR A 137 28.34 40.80 39.69
N GLU A 138 28.02 41.71 40.60
CA GLU A 138 26.87 41.76 41.49
C GLU A 138 25.57 42.12 40.75
N VAL A 139 24.48 41.57 41.31
CA VAL A 139 23.20 42.23 41.61
C VAL A 139 22.13 42.40 40.51
N SER A 140 20.90 42.09 40.97
CA SER A 140 19.56 42.56 40.57
C SER A 140 18.90 41.87 39.38
N SER A 141 17.89 41.03 39.66
CA SER A 141 16.47 41.39 39.85
C SER A 141 15.76 41.41 38.48
N GLU A 142 14.93 40.43 38.16
CA GLU A 142 13.50 40.34 38.47
C GLU A 142 12.77 40.34 37.12
N ALA A 143 12.28 39.17 36.68
CA ALA A 143 11.27 39.08 35.64
C ALA A 143 10.50 37.76 35.77
N SER A 144 9.57 37.80 36.73
CA SER A 144 8.28 37.13 36.78
C SER A 144 7.99 36.08 35.68
N ARG A 145 7.93 34.81 36.09
CA ARG A 145 7.29 33.72 35.35
C ARG A 145 5.86 33.55 35.88
N HIS A 146 4.86 33.77 35.04
CA HIS A 146 3.56 33.14 35.24
C HIS A 146 3.10 32.52 33.91
N VAL A 147 3.12 31.20 33.87
CA VAL A 147 2.67 30.36 32.75
C VAL A 147 1.25 29.91 33.05
N PRO A 148 0.30 30.00 32.11
CA PRO A 148 -1.08 29.59 32.35
C PRO A 148 -1.28 28.07 32.23
N GLY A 149 -2.07 27.54 33.17
CA GLY A 149 -3.11 26.55 32.94
C GLY A 149 -2.72 25.07 32.85
N ALA A 150 -3.35 24.25 33.70
CA ALA A 150 -4.24 23.16 33.27
C ALA A 150 -4.67 22.23 34.43
N THR A 151 -6.00 22.06 34.58
CA THR A 151 -6.74 20.84 35.00
C THR A 151 -6.55 20.34 36.45
N ASP A 152 -7.46 19.64 37.14
CA ASP A 152 -8.68 18.89 36.77
C ASP A 152 -9.51 18.66 38.07
N LYS A 153 -10.85 18.54 37.92
CA LYS A 153 -11.82 17.73 38.72
C LYS A 153 -11.84 17.73 40.27
N ALA A 154 -13.00 18.11 40.83
CA ALA A 154 -13.98 17.20 41.48
C ALA A 154 -15.32 17.93 41.67
#